data_AF-A0A495AEU9-F1
#
_entry.id   AF-A0A495AEU9-F1
#
_cell.length_a   1.000
_cell.length_b   1.000
_cell.length_c   1.000
_cell.angle_alpha   90.00
_cell.angle_beta   90.00
_cell.angle_gamma   90.00
#
_symmetry.space_group_name_H-M   'P 1'
#
loop_
_entity.id
_entity.type
_entity.pdbx_description
1 polymer ?
#
loop_
_entity_poly.entity_id
_entity_poly.type
_entity_poly.pdbx_seq_one_letter_code
_entity_poly.pdbx_strand_id
1 'polypeptide(L)'
;MSEFKGTPGPWSAGEDEESMATSIITAGSGDILCVVGTFMTSIEEDLANAALIAAAPDLLEALQRLKTEITLSDVDMDYIESHFRPWLDKAQAAISKATGE
;
A
#
# COMPACT_ATOMS: atom_id res chain seq x y z
N MET A 1 -9.57 13.66 5.26
CA MET A 1 -8.88 12.51 4.64
C MET A 1 -9.94 11.74 3.88
N SER A 2 -9.70 11.40 2.62
CA SER A 2 -10.61 10.54 1.88
C SER A 2 -10.53 9.12 2.44
N GLU A 3 -11.68 8.53 2.72
CA GLU A 3 -11.80 7.19 3.29
C GLU A 3 -11.54 6.15 2.19
N PHE A 4 -10.69 5.18 2.46
CA PHE A 4 -10.45 4.06 1.55
C PHE A 4 -11.72 3.20 1.47
N LYS A 5 -12.25 3.03 0.25
CA LYS A 5 -13.52 2.30 0.02
C LYS A 5 -13.35 0.79 -0.19
N GLY A 6 -12.11 0.30 -0.31
CA GLY A 6 -11.82 -1.12 -0.50
C GLY A 6 -11.84 -1.89 0.82
N THR A 7 -11.45 -3.17 0.76
CA THR A 7 -11.39 -4.04 1.95
C THR A 7 -10.38 -3.49 2.97
N PRO A 8 -10.81 -3.13 4.19
CA PRO A 8 -9.88 -2.65 5.22
C PRO A 8 -8.79 -3.69 5.54
N GLY A 9 -7.62 -3.22 5.93
CA GLY A 9 -6.58 -4.09 6.49
C GLY A 9 -6.98 -4.68 7.86
N PRO A 10 -6.22 -5.64 8.37
CA PRO A 10 -4.98 -6.17 7.81
C PRO A 10 -5.23 -7.16 6.66
N TRP A 11 -4.28 -7.21 5.73
CA TRP A 11 -4.21 -8.25 4.71
C TRP A 11 -3.06 -9.20 5.02
N SER A 12 -3.15 -10.44 4.56
CA SER A 12 -2.11 -11.46 4.76
C SER A 12 -1.72 -12.08 3.44
N ALA A 13 -0.41 -12.27 3.22
CA ALA A 13 0.11 -13.11 2.15
C ALA A 13 0.20 -14.55 2.65
N GLY A 14 -0.27 -15.50 1.85
CA GLY A 14 -0.17 -16.93 2.13
C GLY A 14 0.14 -17.71 0.86
N GLU A 15 0.77 -18.87 1.01
CA GLU A 15 0.87 -19.83 -0.08
C GLU A 15 -0.49 -20.49 -0.29
N ASP A 16 -0.84 -20.76 -1.54
CA ASP A 16 -2.05 -21.49 -1.88
C ASP A 16 -1.64 -22.74 -2.64
N GLU A 17 -1.52 -23.86 -1.91
CA GLU A 17 -1.15 -25.15 -2.50
C GLU A 17 -2.27 -25.74 -3.37
N GLU A 18 -3.51 -25.26 -3.24
CA GLU A 18 -4.66 -25.76 -3.99
C GLU A 18 -4.86 -25.03 -5.32
N SER A 19 -4.44 -23.77 -5.43
CA SER A 19 -4.44 -23.05 -6.70
C SER A 19 -3.10 -23.12 -7.42
N MET A 20 -3.13 -22.90 -8.73
CA MET A 20 -1.93 -22.84 -9.58
C MET A 20 -1.11 -21.55 -9.35
N ALA A 21 -1.28 -20.89 -8.21
CA ALA A 21 -0.66 -19.62 -7.85
C ALA A 21 0.56 -19.81 -6.95
N THR A 22 1.47 -18.85 -6.96
CA THR A 22 2.59 -18.84 -6.01
C THR A 22 2.13 -18.37 -4.62
N SER A 23 1.28 -17.35 -4.56
CA SER A 23 0.74 -16.81 -3.31
C SER A 23 -0.62 -16.14 -3.51
N ILE A 24 -1.39 -16.01 -2.44
CA ILE A 24 -2.65 -15.28 -2.39
C ILE A 24 -2.59 -14.20 -1.31
N ILE A 25 -3.35 -13.13 -1.52
CA ILE A 25 -3.61 -12.10 -0.52
C ILE A 25 -5.01 -12.33 0.03
N THR A 26 -5.12 -12.46 1.34
CA THR A 26 -6.39 -12.66 2.05
C THR A 26 -6.70 -11.49 2.98
N ALA A 27 -7.99 -11.19 3.13
CA ALA A 27 -8.47 -10.30 4.18
C ALA A 27 -8.50 -11.01 5.53
N GLY A 28 -8.62 -10.25 6.62
CA GLY A 28 -8.83 -10.83 7.96
C GLY A 28 -10.07 -11.74 8.09
N SER A 29 -11.03 -11.64 7.17
CA SER A 29 -12.19 -12.56 7.06
C SER A 29 -11.85 -13.92 6.44
N GLY A 30 -10.69 -14.06 5.81
CA GLY A 30 -10.30 -15.22 5.00
C GLY A 30 -10.66 -15.10 3.52
N ASP A 31 -11.33 -14.01 3.09
CA ASP A 31 -11.65 -13.79 1.68
C ASP A 31 -10.39 -13.54 0.85
N ILE A 32 -10.28 -14.17 -0.32
CA ILE A 32 -9.18 -13.94 -1.26
C ILE A 32 -9.40 -12.60 -1.97
N LEU A 33 -8.43 -11.70 -1.82
CA LEU A 33 -8.43 -10.36 -2.43
C LEU A 33 -7.65 -10.34 -3.76
N CYS A 34 -6.57 -11.10 -3.85
CA CYS A 34 -5.66 -11.11 -4.99
C CYS A 34 -4.90 -12.42 -5.08
N VAL A 35 -4.51 -12.82 -6.29
CA VAL A 35 -3.60 -13.93 -6.58
C VAL A 35 -2.29 -13.34 -7.11
N VAL A 36 -1.17 -13.79 -6.57
CA VAL A 36 0.18 -13.31 -6.90
C VAL A 36 1.01 -14.45 -7.48
N GLY A 37 1.53 -14.22 -8.69
CA GLY A 37 2.37 -15.19 -9.39
C GLY A 37 1.59 -16.28 -10.12
N THR A 38 2.21 -16.84 -11.16
CA THR A 38 1.73 -18.04 -11.88
C THR A 38 2.95 -18.89 -12.27
N PHE A 39 2.74 -20.06 -12.88
CA PHE A 39 3.78 -20.99 -13.33
C PHE A 39 4.92 -20.42 -14.20
N MET A 40 4.86 -19.15 -14.62
CA MET A 40 5.85 -18.49 -15.48
C MET A 40 6.66 -17.40 -14.77
N THR A 41 6.44 -17.13 -13.47
CA THR A 41 7.15 -16.11 -12.69
C THR A 41 8.12 -16.71 -11.68
N SER A 42 9.11 -15.91 -11.24
CA SER A 42 10.04 -16.34 -10.20
C SER A 42 9.33 -16.41 -8.85
N ILE A 43 9.41 -17.56 -8.17
CA ILE A 43 8.78 -17.77 -6.85
C ILE A 43 9.23 -16.71 -5.85
N GLU A 44 10.50 -16.34 -5.86
CA GLU A 44 11.05 -15.34 -4.94
C GLU A 44 10.47 -13.94 -5.19
N GLU A 45 10.33 -13.55 -6.46
CA GLU A 45 9.74 -12.27 -6.84
C GLU A 45 8.25 -12.24 -6.47
N ASP A 46 7.53 -13.34 -6.67
CA ASP A 46 6.12 -13.45 -6.33
C ASP A 46 5.89 -13.33 -4.82
N LEU A 47 6.70 -14.00 -4.00
CA LEU A 47 6.62 -13.89 -2.54
C LEU A 47 6.94 -12.46 -2.05
N ALA A 48 7.96 -11.83 -2.64
CA ALA A 48 8.30 -10.44 -2.32
C ALA A 48 7.18 -9.46 -2.70
N ASN A 49 6.57 -9.65 -3.88
CA ASN A 49 5.42 -8.87 -4.32
C ASN A 49 4.21 -9.10 -3.42
N ALA A 50 3.94 -10.34 -3.02
CA ALA A 50 2.83 -10.67 -2.14
C ALA A 50 2.98 -9.99 -0.77
N ALA A 51 4.19 -10.02 -0.19
CA ALA A 51 4.50 -9.32 1.05
C ALA A 51 4.27 -7.80 0.92
N LEU A 52 4.70 -7.19 -0.18
CA LEU A 52 4.47 -5.77 -0.44
C LEU A 52 2.98 -5.43 -0.57
N ILE A 53 2.21 -6.25 -1.28
CA ILE A 53 0.76 -6.05 -1.47
C ILE A 53 0.05 -6.20 -0.13
N ALA A 54 0.37 -7.22 0.67
CA ALA A 54 -0.23 -7.42 2.00
C ALA A 54 0.02 -6.24 2.94
N ALA A 55 1.18 -5.57 2.82
CA ALA A 55 1.52 -4.38 3.60
C ALA A 55 0.86 -3.08 3.09
N ALA A 56 0.16 -3.10 1.94
CA ALA A 56 -0.39 -1.89 1.32
C ALA A 56 -1.34 -1.07 2.23
N PRO A 57 -2.22 -1.67 3.06
CA PRO A 57 -3.05 -0.90 3.99
C PRO A 57 -2.20 -0.09 4.99
N ASP A 58 -1.20 -0.74 5.61
CA ASP A 58 -0.31 -0.11 6.59
C ASP A 58 0.56 0.98 5.94
N LEU A 59 1.03 0.72 4.72
CA LEU A 59 1.79 1.70 3.94
C LEU A 59 0.94 2.92 3.57
N LEU A 60 -0.34 2.74 3.23
CA LEU A 60 -1.26 3.84 2.94
C LEU A 60 -1.51 4.69 4.20
N GLU A 61 -1.79 4.04 5.33
CA GLU A 61 -1.98 4.73 6.62
C GLU A 61 -0.72 5.52 7.03
N ALA A 62 0.45 4.89 6.93
CA ALA A 62 1.73 5.53 7.24
C ALA A 62 2.01 6.74 6.33
N LEU A 63 1.75 6.63 5.02
CA LEU A 63 1.96 7.72 4.07
C LEU A 63 1.00 8.89 4.31
N GLN A 64 -0.28 8.61 4.61
CA GLN A 64 -1.26 9.63 4.97
C GLN A 64 -0.85 10.36 6.24
N ARG A 65 -0.42 9.63 7.28
CA ARG A 65 0.10 10.23 8.53
C ARG A 65 1.32 11.09 8.28
N LEU A 66 2.34 10.57 7.58
CA LEU A 66 3.56 11.33 7.28
C LEU A 66 3.25 12.64 6.55
N LYS A 67 2.37 12.59 5.54
CA LYS A 67 1.94 13.79 4.83
C LYS A 67 1.27 14.81 5.75
N THR A 68 0.37 14.35 6.62
CA THR A 68 -0.32 15.21 7.59
C THR A 68 0.66 15.82 8.59
N GLU A 69 1.53 15.03 9.20
CA GLU A 69 2.51 15.52 10.18
C GLU A 69 3.46 16.56 9.58
N ILE A 70 3.94 16.37 8.35
CA ILE A 70 4.79 17.37 7.69
C ILE A 70 3.99 18.67 7.45
N THR A 71 2.74 18.56 7.01
CA THR A 71 1.89 19.74 6.70
C THR A 71 1.48 20.51 7.96
N LEU A 72 1.33 19.83 9.09
CA LEU A 72 0.92 20.40 10.38
C LEU A 72 2.10 20.70 11.32
N SER A 73 3.33 20.38 10.90
CA SER A 73 4.52 20.63 11.72
C SER A 73 4.80 22.12 11.88
N ASP A 74 5.51 22.48 12.95
CA ASP A 74 6.02 23.85 13.18
C ASP A 74 7.20 24.23 12.26
N VAL A 75 7.46 23.45 11.20
CA VAL A 75 8.51 23.73 10.22
C VAL A 75 8.10 24.91 9.36
N ASP A 76 9.07 25.78 9.07
CA ASP A 76 8.87 26.95 8.21
C ASP A 76 8.26 26.53 6.85
N MET A 77 7.19 27.22 6.45
CA MET A 77 6.50 26.96 5.18
C MET A 77 7.42 27.14 3.97
N ASP A 78 8.36 28.09 4.00
CA ASP A 78 9.33 28.29 2.91
C ASP A 78 10.29 27.09 2.82
N TYR A 79 10.62 26.48 3.97
CA TYR A 79 11.42 25.26 4.02
C TYR A 79 10.63 24.05 3.49
N ILE A 80 9.35 23.93 3.85
CA ILE A 80 8.47 22.88 3.32
C ILE A 80 8.34 23.00 1.80
N GLU A 81 8.10 24.20 1.29
CA GLU A 81 7.94 24.44 -0.14
C GLU A 81 9.21 24.09 -0.92
N SER A 82 10.38 24.46 -0.38
CA SER A 82 11.66 24.22 -1.05
C SER A 82 12.16 22.77 -0.98
N HIS A 83 11.88 22.03 0.11
CA HIS A 83 12.48 20.71 0.35
C HIS A 83 11.49 19.54 0.27
N PHE A 84 10.22 19.76 0.65
CA PHE A 84 9.22 18.70 0.77
C PHE A 84 8.14 18.74 -0.30
N ARG A 85 7.90 19.87 -0.97
CA ARG A 85 6.83 20.02 -1.97
C ARG A 85 6.79 18.88 -3.00
N PRO A 86 7.91 18.50 -3.67
CA PRO A 86 7.86 17.42 -4.67
C PRO A 86 7.48 16.06 -4.08
N TRP A 87 7.83 15.81 -2.81
CA TRP A 87 7.53 14.56 -2.12
C TRP A 87 6.10 14.54 -1.59
N LEU A 88 5.59 15.67 -1.11
CA LEU A 88 4.20 15.84 -0.71
C LEU A 88 3.26 15.67 -1.91
N ASP A 89 3.64 16.17 -3.08
CA ASP A 89 2.89 16.00 -4.33
C ASP A 89 2.90 14.53 -4.79
N LYS A 90 4.05 13.85 -4.72
CA LYS A 90 4.13 12.40 -4.99
C LYS A 90 3.30 11.58 -4.01
N ALA A 91 3.36 11.91 -2.72
CA ALA A 91 2.57 11.25 -1.69
C ALA A 91 1.08 11.45 -1.93
N GLN A 92 0.65 12.68 -2.26
CA GLN A 92 -0.74 12.96 -2.60
C GLN A 92 -1.19 12.16 -3.83
N ALA A 93 -0.38 12.09 -4.88
CA ALA A 93 -0.72 11.33 -6.08
C ALA A 93 -0.86 9.83 -5.79
N ALA A 94 0.03 9.27 -4.97
CA ALA A 94 -0.06 7.86 -4.55
C ALA A 94 -1.29 7.59 -3.68
N ILE A 95 -1.61 8.47 -2.73
CA ILE A 95 -2.81 8.38 -1.90
C ILE A 95 -4.07 8.44 -2.77
N SER A 96 -4.17 9.43 -3.66
CA SER A 96 -5.32 9.57 -4.57
C SER A 96 -5.51 8.33 -5.44
N LYS A 97 -4.43 7.80 -6.02
CA LYS A 97 -4.48 6.54 -6.77
C LYS A 97 -4.99 5.37 -5.92
N ALA A 98 -4.58 5.27 -4.66
CA ALA A 98 -5.01 4.20 -3.76
C ALA A 98 -6.47 4.37 -3.27
N THR A 99 -6.94 5.60 -3.07
CA THR A 99 -8.31 5.90 -2.63
C THR A 99 -9.32 6.03 -3.78
N GLY A 100 -8.85 6.03 -5.03
CA GLY A 100 -9.69 6.12 -6.23
C GLY A 100 -10.10 7.55 -6.58
N GLU A 101 -9.28 8.53 -6.23
CA GLU A 101 -9.44 9.97 -6.53
C GLU A 101 -8.59 10.45 -7.71
#